data_AF-A0AAV8XAM9-F1
#
_entry.id   AF-A0AAV8XAM9-F1
#
_cell.length_a   1.000
_cell.length_b   1.000
_cell.length_c   1.000
_cell.angle_alpha   90.00
_cell.angle_beta   90.00
_cell.angle_gamma   90.00
#
_symmetry.space_group_name_H-M   'P 1'
#
loop_
_entity.id
_entity.type
_entity.pdbx_description
1 polymer ?
#
loop_
_entity_poly.entity_id
_entity_poly.type
_entity_poly.pdbx_seq_one_letter_code
_entity_poly.pdbx_strand_id
1 'polypeptide(L)'
;MQGNDVCNIFKETVGNMTKPEVFRKNVLETLNILNSKLPKNSNVILMGLVNADFIYDAMADRLHPIGTLHGNVRYKDLYNWFNCMQIGPCTGWLNSDRLLRETTTQRNINVPDLLEAVDSLHPNQRAQPMLTNVVWTSLLNLPENVLGPINKYNKINKIALWKSRRTLVYLHL
;
A
#
# COMPACT_ATOMS: atom_id res chain seq x y z
N MET A 1 7.08 0.64 -3.68
CA MET A 1 6.09 1.12 -4.67
C MET A 1 5.09 0.01 -4.87
N GLN A 2 3.83 0.18 -4.46
CA GLN A 2 2.80 -0.89 -4.47
C GLN A 2 1.58 -0.56 -5.34
N GLY A 3 1.55 0.63 -5.95
CA GLY A 3 0.39 1.10 -6.73
C GLY A 3 0.72 2.21 -7.72
N ASN A 4 1.55 3.19 -7.37
CA ASN A 4 1.80 4.38 -8.22
C ASN A 4 2.43 4.11 -9.60
N ASP A 5 2.98 2.92 -9.85
CA ASP A 5 3.41 2.53 -11.19
C ASP A 5 2.22 2.29 -12.14
N VAL A 6 1.04 1.98 -11.62
CA VAL A 6 -0.23 1.79 -12.37
C VAL A 6 -1.29 2.83 -12.02
N CYS A 7 -1.20 3.47 -10.85
CA CYS A 7 -2.10 4.54 -10.43
C CYS A 7 -1.63 5.91 -10.91
N ASN A 8 -2.53 6.63 -11.59
CA ASN A 8 -2.31 7.98 -12.06
C ASN A 8 -3.65 8.74 -12.15
N ILE A 9 -3.58 10.05 -12.39
CA ILE A 9 -4.72 10.97 -12.45
C ILE A 9 -5.34 11.09 -13.86
N PHE A 10 -4.72 10.48 -14.87
CA PHE A 10 -5.03 10.78 -16.26
C PHE A 10 -6.29 10.05 -16.72
N LYS A 11 -7.04 10.68 -17.64
CA LYS A 11 -8.20 10.06 -18.29
C LYS A 11 -7.78 8.85 -19.13
N GLU A 12 -6.72 9.00 -19.92
CA GLU A 12 -6.05 7.89 -20.62
C GLU A 12 -5.08 7.18 -19.67
N THR A 13 -5.62 6.49 -18.68
CA THR A 13 -4.82 5.97 -17.56
C THR A 13 -3.82 4.88 -17.97
N VAL A 14 -4.21 3.95 -18.84
CA VAL A 14 -3.38 2.79 -19.24
C VAL A 14 -2.12 3.23 -19.98
N GLY A 15 -2.24 4.20 -20.88
CA GLY A 15 -1.09 4.74 -21.64
C GLY A 15 -0.06 5.46 -20.77
N ASN A 16 -0.44 5.86 -19.55
CA ASN A 16 0.40 6.56 -18.59
C ASN A 16 0.90 5.68 -17.44
N MET A 17 0.63 4.37 -17.48
CA MET A 17 1.22 3.42 -16.54
C MET A 17 2.69 3.16 -16.91
N THR A 18 3.50 2.85 -15.90
CA THR A 18 4.90 2.49 -16.09
C THR A 18 4.99 1.18 -16.85
N LYS A 19 5.63 1.22 -18.03
CA LYS A 19 5.82 0.01 -18.84
C LYS A 19 6.81 -0.96 -18.18
N PRO A 20 6.69 -2.29 -18.38
CA PRO A 20 7.56 -3.27 -17.76
C PRO A 20 9.06 -3.04 -17.99
N GLU A 21 9.46 -2.60 -19.18
CA GLU A 21 10.84 -2.28 -19.53
C GLU A 21 11.37 -1.06 -18.74
N VAL A 22 10.52 -0.06 -18.51
CA VAL A 22 10.85 1.13 -17.72
C VAL A 22 10.92 0.76 -16.24
N PHE A 23 9.94 -0.01 -15.74
CA PHE A 23 9.95 -0.51 -14.37
C PHE A 23 11.23 -1.30 -14.06
N ARG A 24 11.57 -2.26 -14.93
CA ARG A 24 12.81 -3.05 -14.79
C ARG A 24 14.04 -2.16 -14.77
N LYS A 25 14.14 -1.19 -15.69
CA LYS A 25 15.26 -0.24 -15.75
C LYS A 25 15.37 0.54 -14.43
N ASN A 26 14.28 1.12 -13.96
CA ASN A 26 14.24 1.94 -12.73
C ASN A 26 14.58 1.12 -11.48
N VAL A 27 14.11 -0.12 -11.40
CA VAL A 27 14.44 -1.04 -10.31
C VAL A 27 15.93 -1.38 -10.32
N LEU A 28 16.51 -1.74 -11.47
CA LEU A 28 17.94 -2.05 -11.57
C LEU A 28 18.81 -0.84 -11.23
N GLU A 29 18.44 0.36 -11.67
CA GLU A 29 19.11 1.60 -11.31
C GLU A 29 19.07 1.84 -9.78
N THR A 30 17.90 1.65 -9.17
CA THR A 30 17.75 1.75 -7.71
C THR A 30 18.61 0.71 -6.98
N LEU A 31 18.64 -0.53 -7.46
CA LEU A 31 19.47 -1.59 -6.87
C LEU A 31 20.96 -1.27 -6.98
N ASN A 32 21.41 -0.67 -8.08
CA ASN A 32 22.80 -0.21 -8.22
C ASN A 32 23.13 0.89 -7.22
N ILE A 33 22.22 1.86 -7.02
CA ILE A 33 22.37 2.90 -5.99
C ILE A 33 22.46 2.26 -4.60
N LEU A 34 21.56 1.33 -4.27
CA LEU A 34 21.56 0.64 -2.99
C LEU A 34 22.84 -0.17 -2.76
N ASN A 35 23.35 -0.85 -3.78
CA ASN A 35 24.59 -1.61 -3.69
C ASN A 35 25.80 -0.74 -3.32
N SER A 36 25.80 0.54 -3.71
CA SER A 36 26.88 1.49 -3.33
C SER A 36 26.74 2.07 -1.91
N LYS A 37 25.56 1.96 -1.29
CA LYS A 37 25.24 2.62 -0.02
C LYS A 37 25.06 1.65 1.15
N LEU A 38 24.54 0.46 0.86
CA LEU A 38 24.25 -0.52 1.90
C LEU A 38 25.54 -1.23 2.33
N PRO A 39 25.71 -1.49 3.65
CA PRO A 39 26.80 -2.34 4.12
C PRO A 39 26.78 -3.72 3.44
N LYS A 40 27.96 -4.33 3.32
CA LYS A 40 28.08 -5.70 2.81
C LYS A 40 27.14 -6.63 3.57
N ASN A 41 26.57 -7.59 2.85
CA ASN A 41 25.61 -8.59 3.35
C ASN A 41 24.24 -8.02 3.77
N SER A 42 23.87 -6.83 3.32
CA SER A 42 22.49 -6.34 3.44
C SER A 42 21.54 -7.13 2.53
N ASN A 43 20.27 -7.25 2.95
CA ASN A 43 19.21 -7.89 2.18
C ASN A 43 18.25 -6.84 1.60
N VAL A 44 17.83 -7.00 0.35
CA VAL A 44 16.81 -6.16 -0.29
C VAL A 44 15.65 -7.04 -0.72
N ILE A 45 14.44 -6.70 -0.27
CA ILE A 45 13.21 -7.42 -0.60
C ILE A 45 12.35 -6.55 -1.51
N LEU A 46 12.06 -7.04 -2.70
CA LEU A 46 11.14 -6.40 -3.63
C LEU A 46 9.72 -6.90 -3.36
N MET A 47 8.82 -5.99 -3.02
CA MET A 47 7.39 -6.28 -2.84
C MET A 47 6.65 -6.04 -4.16
N GLY A 48 5.74 -6.94 -4.50
CA GLY A 48 4.89 -6.82 -5.69
C GLY A 48 3.87 -5.68 -5.59
N LEU A 49 3.24 -5.35 -6.72
CA LEU A 49 2.11 -4.44 -6.75
C LEU A 49 0.88 -5.09 -6.11
N VAL A 50 0.01 -4.25 -5.55
CA VAL A 50 -1.27 -4.66 -4.99
C VAL A 50 -2.28 -4.92 -6.12
N ASN A 51 -3.14 -5.92 -5.92
CA ASN A 51 -4.41 -5.98 -6.60
C ASN A 51 -5.43 -5.12 -5.84
N ALA A 52 -6.01 -4.13 -6.51
CA ALA A 52 -7.05 -3.28 -5.92
C ALA A 52 -8.36 -3.20 -6.75
N ASP A 53 -8.60 -4.14 -7.66
CA ASP A 53 -9.85 -4.22 -8.45
C ASP A 53 -11.09 -4.35 -7.55
N PHE A 54 -10.95 -5.05 -6.43
CA PHE A 54 -12.02 -5.26 -5.46
C PHE A 54 -12.56 -3.96 -4.83
N ILE A 55 -11.79 -2.86 -4.86
CA ILE A 55 -12.12 -1.63 -4.14
C ILE A 55 -13.45 -1.05 -4.62
N TYR A 56 -13.64 -0.98 -5.93
CA TYR A 56 -14.86 -0.40 -6.49
C TYR A 56 -16.08 -1.22 -6.06
N ASP A 57 -16.05 -2.53 -6.26
CA ASP A 57 -17.16 -3.41 -5.93
C ASP A 57 -17.49 -3.39 -4.42
N ALA A 58 -16.46 -3.27 -3.58
CA ALA A 58 -16.62 -3.26 -2.13
C ALA A 58 -17.13 -1.91 -1.56
N MET A 59 -16.88 -0.80 -2.26
CA MET A 59 -17.07 0.56 -1.71
C MET A 59 -18.07 1.41 -2.47
N ALA A 60 -18.26 1.21 -3.78
CA ALA A 60 -19.01 2.11 -4.66
C ALA A 60 -20.39 2.52 -4.12
N ASP A 61 -21.13 1.59 -3.53
CA ASP A 61 -22.46 1.83 -3.00
C ASP A 61 -22.51 2.24 -1.53
N ARG A 62 -21.38 2.25 -0.80
CA ARG A 62 -21.31 2.75 0.58
C ARG A 62 -21.38 4.28 0.61
N LEU A 63 -21.95 4.84 1.67
CA LEU A 63 -21.93 6.28 1.91
C LEU A 63 -20.49 6.72 2.23
N HIS A 64 -20.03 7.76 1.56
CA HIS A 64 -18.80 8.44 1.93
C HIS A 64 -19.02 9.22 3.25
N PRO A 65 -17.99 9.44 4.09
CA PRO A 65 -18.12 10.26 5.30
C PRO A 65 -18.86 11.59 5.08
N ILE A 66 -18.55 12.31 4.00
CA ILE A 66 -19.23 13.60 3.68
C ILE A 66 -20.71 13.44 3.31
N GLY A 67 -21.13 12.25 2.88
CA GLY A 67 -22.52 11.91 2.56
C GLY A 67 -23.29 11.32 3.73
N THR A 68 -22.65 11.08 4.88
CA THR A 68 -23.27 10.36 6.00
C THR A 68 -24.41 11.16 6.64
N LEU A 69 -24.25 12.49 6.77
CA LEU A 69 -25.24 13.36 7.40
C LEU A 69 -26.57 13.41 6.63
N HIS A 70 -26.51 13.40 5.30
CA HIS A 70 -27.68 13.59 4.43
C HIS A 70 -28.00 12.36 3.55
N GLY A 71 -27.22 11.28 3.67
CA GLY A 71 -27.40 10.06 2.87
C GLY A 71 -27.21 10.25 1.37
N ASN A 72 -26.44 11.25 0.93
CA ASN A 72 -26.48 11.77 -0.44
C ASN A 72 -25.15 11.72 -1.22
N VAL A 73 -24.06 11.26 -0.61
CA VAL A 73 -22.78 11.06 -1.30
C VAL A 73 -22.28 9.65 -1.03
N ARG A 74 -22.18 8.85 -2.08
CA ARG A 74 -21.56 7.52 -2.07
C ARG A 74 -20.15 7.58 -2.63
N TYR A 75 -19.34 6.55 -2.38
CA TYR A 75 -17.98 6.51 -2.93
C TYR A 75 -17.94 6.57 -4.45
N LYS A 76 -18.91 5.96 -5.15
CA LYS A 76 -18.98 6.09 -6.62
C LYS A 76 -19.15 7.54 -7.09
N ASP A 77 -19.86 8.37 -6.33
CA ASP A 77 -20.04 9.80 -6.65
C ASP A 77 -18.71 10.55 -6.48
N LEU A 78 -17.97 10.24 -5.40
CA LEU A 78 -16.63 10.77 -5.17
C LEU A 78 -15.65 10.33 -6.27
N TYR A 79 -15.66 9.06 -6.67
CA TYR A 79 -14.79 8.54 -7.72
C TYR A 79 -15.06 9.22 -9.07
N ASN A 80 -16.34 9.40 -9.42
CA ASN A 80 -16.73 10.13 -10.62
C ASN A 80 -16.23 11.57 -10.58
N TRP A 81 -16.37 12.25 -9.43
CA TRP A 81 -15.84 13.60 -9.25
C TRP A 81 -14.31 13.66 -9.38
N PHE A 82 -13.59 12.74 -8.73
CA PHE A 82 -12.13 12.62 -8.82
C PHE A 82 -11.63 12.41 -10.24
N ASN A 83 -12.28 11.52 -11.01
CA ASN A 83 -11.93 11.23 -12.39
C ASN A 83 -12.27 12.42 -13.31
N CYS A 84 -13.37 13.12 -13.04
CA CYS A 84 -13.76 14.32 -13.77
C CYS A 84 -12.78 15.48 -13.56
N MET A 85 -12.36 15.70 -12.31
CA MET A 85 -11.43 16.77 -11.94
C MET A 85 -9.96 16.41 -12.17
N GLN A 86 -9.66 15.14 -12.48
CA GLN A 86 -8.29 14.61 -12.62
C GLN A 86 -7.42 14.87 -11.38
N ILE A 87 -8.00 14.65 -10.21
CA ILE A 87 -7.31 14.77 -8.91
C ILE A 87 -7.38 13.48 -8.09
N GLY A 88 -8.03 12.45 -8.63
CA GLY A 88 -8.16 11.14 -8.00
C GLY A 88 -6.81 10.43 -7.87
N PRO A 89 -6.57 9.70 -6.78
CA PRO A 89 -5.28 9.05 -6.56
C PRO A 89 -5.04 7.85 -7.51
N CYS A 90 -6.08 7.28 -8.12
CA CYS A 90 -5.94 6.16 -9.05
C CYS A 90 -7.14 6.02 -9.99
N THR A 91 -7.08 6.61 -11.18
CA THR A 91 -8.15 6.53 -12.19
C THR A 91 -8.43 5.09 -12.63
N GLY A 92 -7.43 4.20 -12.63
CA GLY A 92 -7.60 2.79 -13.03
C GLY A 92 -8.52 2.01 -12.10
N TRP A 93 -8.27 2.04 -10.79
CA TRP A 93 -9.04 1.28 -9.80
C TRP A 93 -10.33 1.97 -9.33
N LEU A 94 -10.32 3.30 -9.23
CA LEU A 94 -11.47 4.07 -8.75
C LEU A 94 -12.38 4.45 -9.92
N ASN A 95 -12.83 3.45 -10.68
CA ASN A 95 -13.61 3.65 -11.91
C ASN A 95 -14.76 2.65 -12.01
N SER A 96 -15.92 3.08 -12.53
CA SER A 96 -17.05 2.20 -12.80
C SER A 96 -16.80 1.20 -13.93
N ASP A 97 -15.88 1.52 -14.85
CA ASP A 97 -15.48 0.63 -15.94
C ASP A 97 -14.73 -0.58 -15.40
N ARG A 98 -15.41 -1.73 -15.39
CA ARG A 98 -14.85 -3.00 -14.92
C ARG A 98 -13.67 -3.48 -15.76
N LEU A 99 -13.73 -3.31 -17.08
CA LEU A 99 -12.64 -3.75 -17.96
C LEU A 99 -11.37 -2.93 -17.68
N LEU A 100 -11.54 -1.64 -17.36
CA LEU A 100 -10.43 -0.79 -16.95
C LEU A 100 -9.82 -1.26 -15.62
N ARG A 101 -10.64 -1.57 -14.62
CA ARG A 101 -10.16 -2.09 -13.33
C ARG A 101 -9.47 -3.45 -13.48
N GLU A 102 -10.04 -4.37 -14.25
CA GLU A 102 -9.45 -5.67 -14.57
C GLU A 102 -8.13 -5.51 -15.33
N THR A 103 -8.04 -4.57 -16.28
CA THR A 103 -6.76 -4.27 -16.97
C THR A 103 -5.70 -3.74 -16.00
N THR A 104 -6.13 -3.07 -14.93
CA THR A 104 -5.24 -2.56 -13.88
C THR A 104 -4.76 -3.69 -12.93
N THR A 105 -5.27 -4.93 -13.01
CA THR A 105 -5.11 -5.91 -11.91
C THR A 105 -5.28 -7.41 -12.26
N GLN A 106 -4.95 -8.33 -11.33
CA GLN A 106 -5.43 -9.72 -11.34
C GLN A 106 -5.95 -10.21 -9.96
N ARG A 107 -7.28 -10.48 -9.83
CA ARG A 107 -8.11 -11.23 -8.80
C ARG A 107 -7.87 -11.11 -7.25
N ASN A 108 -8.83 -11.39 -6.36
CA ASN A 108 -10.00 -10.64 -5.84
C ASN A 108 -9.95 -10.82 -4.27
N ILE A 109 -10.24 -9.81 -3.44
CA ILE A 109 -10.32 -9.91 -1.96
C ILE A 109 -11.50 -9.07 -1.45
N ASN A 110 -12.31 -9.54 -0.49
CA ASN A 110 -13.40 -8.78 0.11
C ASN A 110 -12.92 -8.02 1.36
N VAL A 111 -12.81 -6.67 1.31
CA VAL A 111 -11.98 -5.87 2.25
C VAL A 111 -12.51 -4.46 2.65
N PRO A 112 -13.79 -4.07 2.51
CA PRO A 112 -14.13 -2.65 2.60
C PRO A 112 -13.93 -1.99 3.99
N ASP A 113 -13.79 -2.76 5.08
CA ASP A 113 -13.47 -2.24 6.43
C ASP A 113 -11.95 -2.12 6.72
N LEU A 114 -11.09 -2.54 5.79
CA LEU A 114 -9.64 -2.41 5.91
C LEU A 114 -9.09 -1.28 5.00
N LEU A 115 -9.96 -0.49 4.37
CA LEU A 115 -9.58 0.71 3.61
C LEU A 115 -9.75 1.97 4.45
N GLU A 116 -8.98 3.01 4.14
CA GLU A 116 -9.14 4.33 4.72
C GLU A 116 -10.48 4.92 4.30
N ALA A 117 -11.24 5.45 5.27
CA ALA A 117 -12.61 5.88 5.01
C ALA A 117 -12.70 7.12 4.11
N VAL A 118 -11.66 7.95 4.04
CA VAL A 118 -11.70 9.22 3.29
C VAL A 118 -11.31 9.02 1.82
N ASP A 119 -10.27 8.25 1.53
CA ASP A 119 -9.82 8.03 0.15
C ASP A 119 -10.28 6.69 -0.45
N SER A 120 -10.69 5.74 0.39
CA SER A 120 -11.09 4.38 -0.01
C SER A 120 -10.07 3.64 -0.87
N LEU A 121 -8.80 4.01 -0.78
CA LEU A 121 -7.71 3.41 -1.55
C LEU A 121 -6.64 2.84 -0.64
N HIS A 122 -6.20 3.61 0.36
CA HIS A 122 -5.09 3.19 1.19
C HIS A 122 -5.54 2.15 2.23
N PRO A 123 -4.71 1.15 2.54
CA PRO A 123 -4.97 0.23 3.64
C PRO A 123 -4.94 0.98 4.97
N ASN A 124 -5.98 0.82 5.79
CA ASN A 124 -6.09 1.51 7.06
C ASN A 124 -5.22 0.89 8.16
N GLN A 125 -5.23 1.51 9.34
CA GLN A 125 -4.41 1.07 10.48
C GLN A 125 -4.72 -0.35 10.98
N ARG A 126 -5.90 -0.92 10.67
CA ARG A 126 -6.21 -2.34 10.97
C ARG A 126 -5.64 -3.28 9.92
N ALA A 127 -5.64 -2.86 8.66
CA ALA A 127 -5.11 -3.62 7.53
C ALA A 127 -3.58 -3.78 7.59
N GLN A 128 -2.88 -2.70 7.87
CA GLN A 128 -1.41 -2.64 7.85
C GLN A 128 -0.72 -3.70 8.75
N PRO A 129 -1.13 -3.96 10.01
CA PRO A 129 -0.55 -5.03 10.81
C PRO A 129 -0.89 -6.43 10.28
N MET A 130 -2.05 -6.63 9.64
CA MET A 130 -2.39 -7.91 8.99
C MET A 130 -1.48 -8.17 7.79
N LEU A 131 -1.28 -7.15 6.94
CA LEU A 131 -0.32 -7.21 5.83
C LEU A 131 1.09 -7.48 6.34
N THR A 132 1.50 -6.79 7.42
CA THR A 132 2.80 -7.03 8.07
C THR A 132 2.93 -8.45 8.59
N ASN A 133 1.87 -9.03 9.16
CA ASN A 133 1.87 -10.41 9.64
C ASN A 133 2.04 -11.42 8.49
N VAL A 134 1.39 -11.17 7.34
CA VAL A 134 1.55 -11.99 6.13
C VAL A 134 2.99 -11.88 5.59
N VAL A 135 3.52 -10.66 5.52
CA VAL A 135 4.93 -10.43 5.12
C VAL A 135 5.86 -11.14 6.09
N TRP A 136 5.70 -10.94 7.40
CA TRP A 136 6.54 -11.56 8.43
C TRP A 136 6.53 -13.08 8.34
N THR A 137 5.35 -13.68 8.19
CA THR A 137 5.21 -15.14 8.00
C THR A 137 5.94 -15.61 6.75
N SER A 138 5.91 -14.82 5.66
CA SER A 138 6.65 -15.13 4.44
C SER A 138 8.16 -15.02 4.65
N LEU A 139 8.61 -14.02 5.42
CA LEU A 139 10.02 -13.82 5.74
C LEU A 139 10.59 -14.94 6.65
N LEU A 140 9.77 -15.52 7.53
CA LEU A 140 10.18 -16.66 8.36
C LEU A 140 10.54 -17.91 7.54
N ASN A 141 10.08 -18.00 6.29
CA ASN A 141 10.43 -19.09 5.37
C ASN A 141 11.71 -18.80 4.56
N LEU A 142 12.32 -17.62 4.70
CA LEU A 142 13.58 -17.29 4.06
C LEU A 142 14.77 -17.89 4.82
N PRO A 143 15.94 -18.01 4.17
CA PRO A 143 17.17 -18.42 4.84
C PRO A 143 17.45 -17.63 6.12
N GLU A 144 17.96 -18.31 7.16
CA GLU A 144 18.15 -17.73 8.51
C GLU A 144 19.04 -16.47 8.51
N ASN A 145 19.96 -16.36 7.55
CA ASN A 145 20.82 -15.19 7.39
C ASN A 145 20.10 -13.91 6.92
N VAL A 146 18.82 -14.00 6.55
CA VAL A 146 18.02 -12.82 6.16
C VAL A 146 17.51 -12.05 7.37
N LEU A 147 16.90 -12.76 8.34
CA LEU A 147 16.36 -12.16 9.57
C LEU A 147 17.36 -12.20 10.74
N GLY A 148 18.31 -13.12 10.68
CA GLY A 148 19.22 -13.42 11.78
C GLY A 148 18.55 -14.20 12.93
N PRO A 149 19.35 -14.72 13.86
CA PRO A 149 18.84 -15.47 14.99
C PRO A 149 18.20 -14.55 16.05
N ILE A 150 17.29 -15.10 16.84
CA ILE A 150 16.74 -14.42 18.01
C ILE A 150 17.90 -14.10 18.98
N ASN A 151 18.04 -12.82 19.35
CA ASN A 151 19.06 -12.40 20.29
C ASN A 151 18.84 -13.01 21.69
N LYS A 152 19.79 -13.85 22.14
CA LYS A 152 19.76 -14.53 23.45
C LYS A 152 19.68 -13.59 24.66
N TYR A 153 20.05 -12.32 24.50
CA TYR A 153 20.02 -11.30 25.55
C TYR A 153 18.72 -10.49 25.61
N ASN A 154 17.71 -10.80 24.79
CA ASN A 154 16.44 -10.06 24.78
C ASN A 154 15.77 -9.99 26.16
N LYS A 155 15.93 -11.01 27.02
CA LYS A 155 15.37 -11.02 28.38
C LYS A 155 16.06 -10.07 29.36
N ILE A 156 17.34 -9.77 29.13
CA ILE A 156 18.17 -8.90 29.97
C ILE A 156 18.12 -7.46 29.45
N ASN A 157 18.11 -7.30 28.12
CA ASN A 157 18.05 -6.02 27.43
C ASN A 157 16.59 -5.63 27.12
N LYS A 158 15.77 -5.40 28.14
CA LYS A 158 14.41 -4.85 27.94
C LYS A 158 14.40 -3.45 27.30
N ILE A 159 15.57 -2.79 27.18
CA ILE A 159 15.73 -1.38 26.78
C ILE A 159 16.67 -1.23 25.56
N ALA A 160 16.44 -1.96 24.47
CA ALA A 160 17.27 -1.76 23.25
C ALA A 160 16.53 -1.76 21.91
N LEU A 161 15.19 -1.80 21.90
CA LEU A 161 14.42 -1.73 20.64
C LEU A 161 13.71 -0.39 20.40
N TRP A 162 14.05 0.65 21.19
CA TRP A 162 13.37 1.95 21.10
C TRP A 162 14.26 3.16 21.43
N LYS A 163 15.50 3.19 20.93
CA LYS A 163 16.32 4.42 20.91
C LYS A 163 16.38 5.03 19.51
N SER A 164 15.22 5.45 18.99
CA SER A 164 15.15 6.61 18.08
C SER A 164 13.85 7.43 18.23
N ARG A 165 13.18 7.40 19.38
CA ARG A 165 12.17 8.42 19.73
C ARG A 165 12.80 9.47 20.63
N ARG A 166 13.29 10.55 20.03
CA ARG A 166 13.23 11.85 20.71
C ARG A 166 11.77 12.23 20.77
N THR A 167 11.19 12.07 21.97
CA THR A 167 10.09 12.81 22.60
C THR A 167 9.30 11.82 23.46
N LEU A 168 9.69 11.78 24.73
CA LEU A 168 9.03 11.08 25.82
C LEU A 168 8.32 12.16 26.63
N VAL A 169 7.00 12.15 26.66
CA VAL A 169 6.24 12.64 27.82
C VAL A 169 5.05 11.71 28.01
N TYR A 170 5.19 10.77 28.95
CA TYR A 170 4.06 10.24 29.69
C TYR A 170 4.29 10.68 31.14
N LEU A 171 3.46 11.62 31.61
CA LEU A 171 3.29 11.85 33.04
C LEU A 171 2.41 10.70 33.58
N HIS A 172 2.83 10.09 34.67
CA HIS A 172 1.94 9.42 35.60
C HIS A 172 1.83 10.32 36.84
N LEU A 173 0.64 10.87 37.04
CA LEU A 173 -0.05 10.98 38.33
C LEU A 173 -1.47 10.49 38.09
#